data_AF-A0A3R7KG53-F1
#
_entry.id   AF-A0A3R7KG53-F1
#
_cell.length_a   1.000
_cell.length_b   1.000
_cell.length_c   1.000
_cell.angle_alpha   90.00
_cell.angle_beta   90.00
_cell.angle_gamma   90.00
#
_symmetry.space_group_name_H-M   'P 1'
#
loop_
_entity.id
_entity.type
_entity.pdbx_description
1 polymer ?
#
loop_
_entity_poly.entity_id
_entity_poly.type
_entity_poly.pdbx_seq_one_letter_code
_entity_poly.pdbx_strand_id
1 'polypeptide(L)'
;MKRSSSFLLASVPLLCLLSVLSAVTVQSFSKSHHIVTFGGAAWGPVVSEKEVELKRAIVADVGTQLLRKYAFLTIINVSSLSVGGHFEARLTVMQALRSNSSSSRLLHIWPPDEVNSMIAQGVFNKTLALHTPSEAANLISVQLNEKGVMKNGEQVFHREMTLIALVTGSCMLLVLIPVLVWMCCQCCSGKHAGRSHQPFPHPTPDAIND
;
A
#
# COMPACT_ATOMS: atom_id res chain seq x y z
N MET A 1 45.95 20.15 20.09
CA MET A 1 45.42 18.88 19.51
C MET A 1 44.44 19.22 18.39
N LYS A 2 44.73 18.80 17.16
CA LYS A 2 43.96 19.11 15.95
C LYS A 2 42.76 18.14 15.87
N ARG A 3 41.56 18.58 16.28
CA ARG A 3 40.33 17.76 16.29
C ARG A 3 39.81 17.61 14.85
N SER A 4 39.84 16.39 14.32
CA SER A 4 39.41 16.04 12.98
C SER A 4 37.89 16.19 12.81
N SER A 5 37.47 17.19 12.03
CA SER A 5 36.08 17.38 11.57
C SER A 5 35.70 16.44 10.41
N SER A 6 36.32 15.27 10.33
CA SER A 6 36.25 14.38 9.16
C SER A 6 35.08 13.38 9.20
N PHE A 7 34.41 13.23 10.34
CA PHE A 7 33.35 12.22 10.51
C PHE A 7 31.94 12.69 10.13
N LEU A 8 31.68 14.00 10.06
CA LEU A 8 30.36 14.54 9.72
C LEU A 8 30.10 14.68 8.22
N LEU A 9 31.15 14.66 7.38
CA LEU A 9 31.01 14.79 5.92
C LEU A 9 30.75 13.46 5.21
N ALA A 10 31.02 12.31 5.85
CA ALA A 10 30.84 10.99 5.26
C ALA A 10 29.42 10.40 5.46
N SER A 11 28.64 10.91 6.41
CA SER A 11 27.30 10.38 6.73
C SER A 11 26.18 10.93 5.84
N VAL A 12 26.36 12.13 5.27
CA VAL A 12 25.39 12.77 4.36
C VAL A 12 25.26 12.01 3.02
N PRO A 13 26.33 11.59 2.32
CA PRO A 13 26.19 10.87 1.05
C PRO A 13 25.62 9.45 1.22
N LEU A 14 25.85 8.79 2.37
CA LEU A 14 25.31 7.45 2.64
C LEU A 14 23.79 7.49 2.88
N LEU A 15 23.27 8.55 3.53
CA LEU A 15 21.83 8.77 3.71
C LEU A 15 21.12 9.09 2.38
N CYS A 16 21.80 9.80 1.47
CA CYS A 16 21.31 10.04 0.11
C CYS A 16 21.35 8.78 -0.77
N LEU A 17 22.28 7.84 -0.55
CA LEU A 17 22.29 6.57 -1.29
C LEU A 17 21.17 5.62 -0.84
N LEU A 18 20.84 5.60 0.45
CA LEU A 18 19.77 4.74 1.00
C LEU A 18 18.36 5.16 0.60
N SER A 19 18.15 6.43 0.27
CA SER A 19 16.84 6.95 -0.18
C SER A 19 16.54 6.64 -1.66
N VAL A 20 17.54 6.25 -2.45
CA VAL A 20 17.37 5.94 -3.89
C VAL A 20 17.03 4.46 -4.14
N LEU A 21 17.36 3.56 -3.22
CA LEU A 21 17.24 2.11 -3.46
C LEU A 21 15.85 1.50 -3.19
N SER A 22 14.90 2.27 -2.68
CA SER A 22 13.54 1.79 -2.37
C SER A 22 12.53 1.95 -3.51
N ALA A 23 12.97 2.21 -4.74
CA ALA A 23 12.11 2.06 -5.92
C ALA A 23 11.95 0.58 -6.29
N VAL A 24 11.50 -0.26 -5.35
CA VAL A 24 10.95 -1.56 -5.69
C VAL A 24 9.66 -1.25 -6.44
N THR A 25 9.67 -1.48 -7.76
CA THR A 25 8.46 -1.42 -8.58
C THR A 25 7.55 -2.56 -8.14
N VAL A 26 6.74 -2.33 -7.10
CA VAL A 26 5.62 -3.20 -6.77
C VAL A 26 4.72 -3.19 -8.00
N GLN A 27 4.66 -4.33 -8.70
CA GLN A 27 3.70 -4.50 -9.78
C GLN A 27 2.32 -4.38 -9.15
N SER A 28 1.69 -3.22 -9.34
CA SER A 28 0.37 -2.93 -8.77
C SER A 28 -0.62 -3.96 -9.30
N PHE A 29 -1.36 -4.59 -8.40
CA PHE A 29 -2.50 -5.44 -8.73
C PHE A 29 -3.68 -5.06 -7.84
N SER A 30 -4.88 -5.12 -8.39
CA SER A 30 -6.15 -4.92 -7.69
C SER A 30 -6.90 -6.24 -7.65
N LYS A 31 -7.48 -6.57 -6.51
CA LYS A 31 -8.36 -7.73 -6.32
C LYS A 31 -9.63 -7.27 -5.64
N SER A 32 -10.77 -7.62 -6.21
CA SER A 32 -12.08 -7.25 -5.70
C SER A 32 -13.04 -8.44 -5.74
N HIS A 33 -14.03 -8.41 -4.85
CA HIS A 33 -15.06 -9.43 -4.72
C HIS A 33 -16.42 -8.80 -4.94
N HIS A 34 -17.26 -9.41 -5.76
CA HIS A 34 -18.55 -8.85 -6.17
C HIS A 34 -19.66 -9.88 -6.01
N ILE A 35 -20.88 -9.43 -5.79
CA ILE A 35 -22.09 -10.25 -5.81
C ILE A 35 -22.99 -9.67 -6.88
N VAL A 36 -23.30 -10.48 -7.90
CA VAL A 36 -24.24 -10.12 -8.97
C VAL A 36 -25.53 -10.89 -8.70
N THR A 37 -26.63 -10.16 -8.62
CA THR A 37 -27.95 -10.71 -8.29
C THR A 37 -28.88 -10.58 -9.48
N PHE A 38 -29.55 -11.67 -9.83
CA PHE A 38 -30.51 -11.76 -10.92
C PHE A 38 -31.91 -12.12 -10.41
N GLY A 39 -32.91 -11.52 -11.03
CA GLY A 39 -34.32 -11.81 -10.86
C GLY A 39 -34.82 -12.88 -11.84
N GLY A 40 -36.09 -13.25 -11.69
CA GLY A 40 -36.74 -14.36 -12.39
C GLY A 40 -36.80 -15.62 -11.53
N ALA A 41 -37.85 -16.43 -11.67
CA ALA A 41 -37.96 -17.73 -11.01
C ALA A 41 -37.11 -18.79 -11.74
N ALA A 42 -37.16 -20.04 -11.29
CA ALA A 42 -36.57 -21.19 -12.00
C ALA A 42 -35.06 -21.12 -12.33
N TRP A 43 -34.28 -20.30 -11.61
CA TRP A 43 -32.81 -20.38 -11.69
C TRP A 43 -32.24 -21.68 -11.09
N GLY A 44 -32.97 -22.34 -10.21
CA GLY A 44 -32.54 -23.60 -9.57
C GLY A 44 -32.09 -24.66 -10.60
N PRO A 45 -32.97 -25.08 -11.54
CA PRO A 45 -32.61 -26.00 -12.61
C PRO A 45 -31.41 -25.54 -13.46
N VAL A 46 -31.33 -24.24 -13.80
CA VAL A 46 -30.22 -23.70 -14.59
C VAL A 46 -28.90 -23.83 -13.83
N VAL A 47 -28.89 -23.54 -12.53
CA VAL A 47 -27.70 -23.69 -11.68
C VAL A 47 -27.32 -25.15 -11.52
N SER A 48 -28.27 -26.07 -11.34
CA SER A 48 -27.98 -27.50 -11.15
C SER A 48 -27.55 -28.23 -12.42
N GLU A 49 -28.12 -27.87 -13.58
CA GLU A 49 -27.91 -28.59 -14.84
C GLU A 49 -26.89 -27.92 -15.75
N LYS A 50 -26.78 -26.59 -15.69
CA LYS A 50 -25.96 -25.77 -16.60
C LYS A 50 -24.91 -24.95 -15.87
N GLU A 51 -24.45 -25.39 -14.69
CA GLU A 51 -23.53 -24.64 -13.84
C GLU A 51 -22.31 -24.09 -14.60
N VAL A 52 -21.64 -24.96 -15.37
CA VAL A 52 -20.41 -24.61 -16.12
C VAL A 52 -20.69 -23.58 -17.22
N GLU A 53 -21.79 -23.76 -17.94
CA GLU A 53 -22.21 -22.84 -19.00
C GLU A 53 -22.61 -21.48 -18.42
N LEU A 54 -23.33 -21.49 -17.29
CA LEU A 54 -23.73 -20.30 -16.57
C LEU A 54 -22.53 -19.51 -16.05
N LYS A 55 -21.55 -20.17 -15.43
CA LYS A 55 -20.30 -19.52 -15.02
C LYS A 55 -19.57 -18.90 -16.21
N ARG A 56 -19.50 -19.60 -17.34
CA ARG A 56 -18.85 -19.09 -18.57
C ARG A 56 -19.60 -17.89 -19.14
N ALA A 57 -20.93 -17.92 -19.16
CA ALA A 57 -21.76 -16.82 -19.62
C ALA A 57 -21.57 -15.57 -18.76
N ILE A 58 -21.57 -15.72 -17.44
CA ILE A 58 -21.31 -14.61 -16.50
C ILE A 58 -19.92 -14.03 -16.73
N VAL A 59 -18.88 -14.88 -16.81
CA VAL A 59 -17.51 -14.41 -17.10
C VAL A 59 -17.44 -13.67 -18.44
N ALA A 60 -18.15 -14.15 -19.47
CA ALA A 60 -18.17 -13.52 -20.77
C ALA A 60 -18.85 -12.14 -20.73
N ASP A 61 -19.99 -12.02 -20.05
CA ASP A 61 -20.73 -10.76 -19.91
C ASP A 61 -19.93 -9.75 -19.08
N VAL A 62 -19.42 -10.14 -17.92
CA VAL A 62 -18.53 -9.30 -17.09
C VAL A 62 -17.27 -8.92 -17.87
N GLY A 63 -16.72 -9.87 -18.64
CA GLY A 63 -15.54 -9.67 -19.47
C GLY A 63 -15.74 -8.61 -20.54
N THR A 64 -16.95 -8.45 -21.09
CA THR A 64 -17.22 -7.37 -22.07
C THR A 64 -17.02 -5.98 -21.48
N GLN A 65 -17.26 -5.81 -20.17
CA GLN A 65 -17.09 -4.53 -19.48
C GLN A 65 -15.66 -4.33 -19.01
N LEU A 66 -15.00 -5.40 -18.56
CA LEU A 66 -13.73 -5.30 -17.83
C LEU A 66 -12.48 -5.55 -18.68
N LEU A 67 -12.58 -6.31 -19.77
CA LEU A 67 -11.39 -6.67 -20.55
C LEU A 67 -10.89 -5.48 -21.38
N ARG A 68 -9.75 -4.93 -20.95
CA ARG A 68 -9.02 -3.88 -21.66
C ARG A 68 -7.69 -4.41 -22.19
N LYS A 69 -7.72 -4.95 -23.41
CA LYS A 69 -6.62 -5.68 -24.08
C LYS A 69 -5.22 -5.06 -23.92
N TYR A 70 -5.15 -3.72 -23.93
CA TYR A 70 -3.88 -2.98 -23.92
C TYR A 70 -3.54 -2.35 -22.57
N ALA A 71 -4.45 -2.39 -21.59
CA ALA A 71 -4.25 -1.74 -20.29
C ALA A 71 -3.95 -2.77 -19.19
N PHE A 72 -4.83 -3.75 -18.99
CA PHE A 72 -4.76 -4.67 -17.85
C PHE A 72 -4.79 -6.12 -18.29
N LEU A 73 -4.06 -6.96 -17.56
CA LEU A 73 -4.41 -8.36 -17.45
C LEU A 73 -5.57 -8.46 -16.47
N THR A 74 -6.74 -8.92 -16.92
CA THR A 74 -7.92 -9.10 -16.06
C THR A 74 -8.27 -10.58 -15.98
N ILE A 75 -8.41 -11.10 -14.77
CA ILE A 75 -8.86 -12.46 -14.48
C ILE A 75 -10.18 -12.35 -13.73
N ILE A 76 -11.20 -13.03 -14.24
CA ILE A 76 -12.56 -13.05 -13.67
C ILE A 76 -12.86 -14.49 -13.28
N ASN A 77 -13.27 -14.71 -12.04
CA ASN A 77 -13.65 -16.02 -11.53
C ASN A 77 -15.00 -15.96 -10.84
N VAL A 78 -15.87 -16.94 -11.10
CA VAL A 78 -17.15 -17.11 -10.41
C VAL A 78 -16.93 -18.11 -9.27
N SER A 79 -16.85 -17.61 -8.04
CA SER A 79 -16.49 -18.43 -6.87
C SER A 79 -17.65 -19.28 -6.35
N SER A 80 -18.89 -18.81 -6.48
CA SER A 80 -20.07 -19.57 -6.06
C SER A 80 -21.32 -19.07 -6.76
N LEU A 81 -22.31 -19.96 -6.87
CA LEU A 81 -23.64 -19.71 -7.37
C LEU A 81 -24.63 -20.15 -6.29
N SER A 82 -25.64 -19.34 -6.01
CA SER A 82 -26.66 -19.68 -5.02
C SER A 82 -28.04 -19.23 -5.46
N VAL A 83 -29.05 -19.99 -5.06
CA VAL A 83 -30.46 -19.69 -5.32
C VAL A 83 -31.21 -19.75 -4.00
N GLY A 84 -31.71 -18.62 -3.52
CA GLY A 84 -32.35 -18.47 -2.21
C GLY A 84 -33.50 -17.46 -2.22
N GLY A 85 -34.16 -17.32 -3.37
CA GLY A 85 -35.17 -16.29 -3.66
C GLY A 85 -34.78 -15.53 -4.93
N HIS A 86 -33.54 -15.06 -4.97
CA HIS A 86 -32.88 -14.56 -6.18
C HIS A 86 -31.72 -15.47 -6.56
N PHE A 87 -31.26 -15.35 -7.81
CA PHE A 87 -30.03 -15.99 -8.24
C PHE A 87 -28.85 -15.07 -7.96
N GLU A 88 -27.89 -15.55 -7.19
CA GLU A 88 -26.68 -14.81 -6.84
C GLU A 88 -25.44 -15.51 -7.38
N ALA A 89 -24.59 -14.73 -8.04
CA ALA A 89 -23.27 -15.15 -8.48
C ALA A 89 -22.20 -14.34 -7.75
N ARG A 90 -21.34 -15.03 -7.00
CA ARG A 90 -20.18 -14.39 -6.36
C ARG A 90 -18.99 -14.44 -7.31
N LEU A 91 -18.34 -13.30 -7.47
CA LEU A 91 -17.27 -13.08 -8.42
C LEU A 91 -16.02 -12.62 -7.69
N THR A 92 -14.87 -12.96 -8.25
CA THR A 92 -13.58 -12.38 -7.91
C THR A 92 -12.99 -11.82 -9.20
N VAL A 93 -12.60 -10.55 -9.16
CA VAL A 93 -11.93 -9.88 -10.26
C VAL A 93 -10.52 -9.51 -9.81
N MET A 94 -9.54 -9.93 -10.59
CA MET A 94 -8.15 -9.54 -10.41
C MET A 94 -7.68 -8.76 -11.63
N GLN A 95 -7.05 -7.62 -11.40
CA GLN A 95 -6.48 -6.77 -12.44
C GLN A 95 -5.02 -6.48 -12.13
N ALA A 96 -4.16 -6.60 -13.13
CA ALA A 96 -2.76 -6.23 -13.03
C ALA A 96 -2.34 -5.41 -14.25
N LEU A 97 -1.41 -4.47 -14.06
CA LEU A 97 -0.81 -3.75 -15.19
C LEU A 97 -0.09 -4.72 -16.11
N ARG A 98 -0.26 -4.53 -17.41
CA ARG A 98 0.49 -5.28 -18.41
C ARG A 98 1.90 -4.68 -18.52
N SER A 99 2.92 -5.48 -18.20
CA SER A 99 4.33 -5.06 -18.07
C SER A 99 5.01 -4.60 -19.36
N ASN A 100 4.36 -4.71 -20.53
CA ASN A 100 5.01 -4.58 -21.84
C ASN A 100 4.67 -3.26 -22.57
N SER A 101 4.33 -2.18 -21.86
CA SER A 101 4.15 -0.87 -22.50
C SER A 101 5.02 0.19 -21.82
N SER A 102 5.70 1.01 -22.63
CA SER A 102 6.42 2.22 -22.21
C SER A 102 5.54 3.24 -21.48
N SER A 103 4.21 3.03 -21.52
CA SER A 103 3.18 3.84 -20.90
C SER A 103 2.52 3.19 -19.68
N SER A 104 3.07 2.10 -19.12
CA SER A 104 2.47 1.38 -17.98
C SER A 104 2.22 2.29 -16.75
N ARG A 105 3.08 3.29 -16.55
CA ARG A 105 2.94 4.33 -15.52
C ARG A 105 1.73 5.28 -15.71
N LEU A 106 1.14 5.31 -16.89
CA LEU A 106 -0.05 6.12 -17.22
C LEU A 106 -1.35 5.31 -17.11
N LEU A 107 -1.25 4.02 -16.84
CA LEU A 107 -2.40 3.14 -16.74
C LEU A 107 -2.92 3.12 -15.30
N HIS A 108 -4.17 3.49 -15.12
CA HIS A 108 -4.85 3.47 -13.83
C HIS A 108 -5.55 2.12 -13.63
N ILE A 109 -5.09 1.28 -12.70
CA ILE A 109 -5.84 0.08 -12.32
C ILE A 109 -7.13 0.53 -11.64
N TRP A 110 -8.26 0.00 -12.11
CA TRP A 110 -9.54 0.32 -11.52
C TRP A 110 -9.65 -0.15 -10.05
N PRO A 111 -10.04 0.75 -9.14
CA PRO A 111 -10.37 0.36 -7.78
C PRO A 111 -11.64 -0.50 -7.77
N PRO A 112 -11.88 -1.25 -6.67
CA PRO A 112 -13.04 -2.12 -6.54
C PRO A 112 -14.38 -1.45 -6.88
N ASP A 113 -14.59 -0.19 -6.52
CA ASP A 113 -15.84 0.54 -6.79
C ASP A 113 -16.05 0.86 -8.28
N GLU A 114 -14.96 1.18 -8.98
CA GLU A 114 -15.00 1.40 -10.43
C GLU A 114 -15.26 0.09 -11.15
N VAL A 115 -14.63 -1.01 -10.72
CA VAL A 115 -14.95 -2.35 -11.21
C VAL A 115 -16.43 -2.67 -10.97
N ASN A 116 -16.95 -2.44 -9.76
CA ASN A 116 -18.36 -2.68 -9.44
C ASN A 116 -19.30 -1.89 -10.37
N SER A 117 -18.98 -0.61 -10.59
CA SER A 117 -19.74 0.27 -11.49
C SER A 117 -19.73 -0.21 -12.94
N MET A 118 -18.58 -0.69 -13.43
CA MET A 118 -18.48 -1.26 -14.78
C MET A 118 -19.27 -2.56 -14.91
N ILE A 119 -19.26 -3.43 -13.90
CA ILE A 119 -20.07 -4.66 -13.89
C ILE A 119 -21.56 -4.32 -13.87
N ALA A 120 -21.98 -3.33 -13.08
CA ALA A 120 -23.36 -2.88 -12.97
C ALA A 120 -23.94 -2.33 -14.27
N GLN A 121 -23.10 -1.80 -15.16
CA GLN A 121 -23.49 -1.34 -16.50
C GLN A 121 -23.66 -2.50 -17.51
N GLY A 122 -23.29 -3.73 -17.14
CA GLY A 122 -23.44 -4.90 -17.99
C GLY A 122 -24.91 -5.27 -18.22
N VAL A 123 -25.24 -5.65 -19.46
CA VAL A 123 -26.61 -6.08 -19.84
C VAL A 123 -26.83 -7.58 -19.57
N PHE A 124 -25.75 -8.35 -19.38
CA PHE A 124 -25.78 -9.79 -19.07
C PHE A 124 -26.55 -10.67 -20.08
N ASN A 125 -26.54 -10.30 -21.35
CA ASN A 125 -27.30 -10.99 -22.40
C ASN A 125 -27.02 -12.50 -22.47
N LYS A 126 -25.77 -12.94 -22.31
CA LYS A 126 -25.43 -14.37 -22.38
C LYS A 126 -25.94 -15.12 -21.17
N THR A 127 -25.83 -14.52 -20.00
CA THR A 127 -26.31 -15.10 -18.73
C THR A 127 -27.83 -15.21 -18.74
N LEU A 128 -28.51 -14.15 -19.15
CA LEU A 128 -29.98 -14.10 -19.22
C LEU A 128 -30.52 -15.03 -20.31
N ALA A 129 -29.80 -15.27 -21.41
CA ALA A 129 -30.21 -16.21 -22.45
C ALA A 129 -30.24 -17.69 -21.99
N LEU A 130 -29.57 -18.02 -20.87
CA LEU A 130 -29.63 -19.37 -20.29
C LEU A 130 -30.86 -19.59 -19.41
N HIS A 131 -31.54 -18.51 -19.04
CA HIS A 131 -32.78 -18.54 -18.29
C HIS A 131 -33.95 -18.96 -19.20
N THR A 132 -34.95 -19.63 -18.61
CA THR A 132 -36.05 -20.21 -19.39
C THR A 132 -37.03 -19.12 -19.83
N PRO A 133 -37.54 -19.11 -21.08
CA PRO A 133 -38.31 -17.99 -21.63
C PRO A 133 -39.64 -17.64 -20.93
N SER A 134 -40.12 -18.47 -19.99
CA SER A 134 -41.43 -18.32 -19.37
C SER A 134 -41.51 -17.13 -18.40
N GLU A 135 -40.38 -16.61 -17.92
CA GLU A 135 -40.32 -15.40 -17.09
C GLU A 135 -39.11 -14.55 -17.48
N ALA A 136 -39.26 -13.22 -17.46
CA ALA A 136 -38.18 -12.31 -17.80
C ALA A 136 -37.16 -12.24 -16.66
N ALA A 137 -36.07 -13.02 -16.75
CA ALA A 137 -34.91 -12.79 -15.90
C ALA A 137 -34.25 -11.44 -16.21
N ASN A 138 -33.78 -10.77 -15.17
CA ASN A 138 -33.12 -9.48 -15.26
C ASN A 138 -32.00 -9.34 -14.24
N LEU A 139 -31.05 -8.45 -14.50
CA LEU A 139 -30.10 -8.02 -13.48
C LEU A 139 -30.84 -7.17 -12.44
N ILE A 140 -30.70 -7.51 -11.15
CA ILE A 140 -31.26 -6.74 -10.03
C ILE A 140 -30.20 -5.80 -9.47
N SER A 141 -29.03 -6.35 -9.10
CA SER A 141 -27.99 -5.54 -8.47
C SER A 141 -26.60 -6.13 -8.64
N VAL A 142 -25.60 -5.26 -8.49
CA VAL A 142 -24.19 -5.62 -8.36
C VAL A 142 -23.65 -4.93 -7.12
N GLN A 143 -23.07 -5.70 -6.22
CA GLN A 143 -22.62 -5.22 -4.92
C GLN A 143 -21.17 -5.62 -4.67
N LEU A 144 -20.41 -4.69 -4.09
CA LEU A 144 -19.06 -4.98 -3.63
C LEU A 144 -19.15 -5.81 -2.33
N ASN A 145 -18.47 -6.95 -2.31
CA ASN A 145 -18.35 -7.78 -1.13
C ASN A 145 -17.08 -7.38 -0.35
N GLU A 146 -17.21 -6.35 0.46
CA GLU A 146 -16.12 -5.75 1.24
C GLU A 146 -15.44 -6.72 2.22
N LYS A 147 -16.11 -7.83 2.57
CA LYS A 147 -15.57 -8.85 3.49
C LYS A 147 -14.26 -9.50 3.02
N GLY A 148 -13.86 -9.29 1.76
CA GLY A 148 -12.61 -9.81 1.20
C GLY A 148 -11.52 -8.77 0.85
N VAL A 149 -11.75 -7.47 1.05
CA VAL A 149 -10.95 -6.43 0.35
C VAL A 149 -9.89 -5.74 1.22
N MET A 150 -10.01 -5.65 2.54
CA MET A 150 -9.05 -4.86 3.36
C MET A 150 -8.13 -5.68 4.27
N LYS A 151 -7.39 -6.67 3.73
CA LYS A 151 -6.24 -7.20 4.48
C LYS A 151 -4.93 -7.11 3.73
N ASN A 152 -4.88 -7.39 2.43
CA ASN A 152 -3.57 -7.52 1.78
C ASN A 152 -2.97 -6.17 1.35
N GLY A 153 -3.75 -5.22 0.85
CA GLY A 153 -3.22 -3.90 0.45
C GLY A 153 -2.85 -3.02 1.65
N GLU A 154 -3.72 -2.98 2.65
CA GLU A 154 -3.53 -2.22 3.88
C GLU A 154 -2.40 -2.80 4.75
N GLN A 155 -2.25 -4.13 4.84
CA GLN A 155 -1.13 -4.74 5.55
C GLN A 155 0.21 -4.53 4.85
N VAL A 156 0.26 -4.54 3.52
CA VAL A 156 1.50 -4.23 2.78
C VAL A 156 1.84 -2.76 2.98
N PHE A 157 0.88 -1.85 2.83
CA PHE A 157 1.10 -0.42 3.06
C PHE A 157 1.50 -0.11 4.51
N HIS A 158 0.83 -0.70 5.51
CA HIS A 158 1.21 -0.56 6.91
C HIS A 158 2.58 -1.16 7.21
N ARG A 159 2.93 -2.30 6.61
CA ARG A 159 4.24 -2.92 6.80
C ARG A 159 5.35 -2.04 6.23
N GLU A 160 5.19 -1.52 5.02
CA GLU A 160 6.16 -0.61 4.41
C GLU A 160 6.26 0.71 5.18
N MET A 161 5.13 1.31 5.58
CA MET A 161 5.09 2.50 6.43
C MET A 161 5.76 2.26 7.80
N THR A 162 5.53 1.11 8.41
CA THR A 162 6.16 0.73 9.69
C THR A 162 7.67 0.54 9.53
N LEU A 163 8.11 -0.05 8.41
CA LEU A 163 9.52 -0.25 8.12
C LEU A 163 10.22 1.10 7.90
N ILE A 164 9.62 2.01 7.14
CA ILE A 164 10.15 3.36 6.95
C ILE A 164 10.22 4.11 8.28
N ALA A 165 9.15 4.09 9.07
CA ALA A 165 9.13 4.75 10.38
C ALA A 165 10.22 4.20 11.33
N LEU A 166 10.45 2.88 11.31
CA LEU A 166 11.48 2.23 12.12
C LEU A 166 12.90 2.59 11.65
N VAL A 167 13.14 2.61 10.33
CA VAL A 167 14.43 3.02 9.76
C VAL A 167 14.72 4.48 10.06
N THR A 168 13.77 5.39 9.80
CA THR A 168 13.93 6.81 10.06
C THR A 168 14.11 7.10 11.55
N GLY A 169 13.31 6.47 12.43
CA GLY A 169 13.44 6.61 13.88
C GLY A 169 14.80 6.14 14.39
N SER A 170 15.29 5.00 13.89
CA SER A 170 16.61 4.47 14.25
C SER A 170 17.73 5.41 13.79
N CYS A 171 17.66 5.95 12.57
CA CYS A 171 18.62 6.94 12.08
C CYS A 171 18.64 8.21 12.93
N MET A 172 17.47 8.73 13.32
CA MET A 172 17.39 9.90 14.21
C MET A 172 18.03 9.61 15.57
N LEU A 173 17.77 8.44 16.17
CA LEU A 173 18.33 8.05 17.45
C LEU A 173 19.86 7.94 17.40
N LEU A 174 20.39 7.34 16.32
CA LEU A 174 21.82 7.17 16.09
C LEU A 174 22.57 8.50 15.94
N VAL A 175 21.91 9.56 15.48
CA VAL A 175 22.50 10.92 15.40
C VAL A 175 22.32 11.68 16.71
N LEU A 176 21.16 11.56 17.36
CA LEU A 176 20.83 12.30 18.58
C LEU A 176 21.72 11.88 19.76
N ILE A 177 21.92 10.57 19.96
CA ILE A 177 22.67 10.06 21.12
C ILE A 177 24.12 10.58 21.14
N PRO A 178 24.91 10.51 20.05
CA PRO A 178 26.26 11.07 20.02
C PRO A 178 26.30 12.58 20.26
N VAL A 179 25.33 13.34 19.75
CA VAL A 179 25.26 14.80 19.95
C VAL A 179 24.99 15.12 21.42
N LEU A 180 24.06 14.40 22.06
CA LEU A 180 23.78 14.56 23.48
C LEU A 180 24.98 14.17 24.34
N VAL A 181 25.64 13.04 24.04
CA VAL A 181 26.87 12.63 24.74
C VAL A 181 27.97 13.67 24.58
N TRP A 182 28.19 14.17 23.36
CA TRP A 182 29.16 15.23 23.09
C TRP A 182 28.86 16.49 23.90
N MET A 183 27.60 16.93 23.92
CA MET A 183 27.15 18.11 24.67
C MET A 183 27.36 17.92 26.17
N CYS A 184 26.99 16.76 26.72
CA CYS A 184 27.25 16.41 28.12
C CYS A 184 28.75 16.39 28.44
N CYS A 185 29.59 15.82 27.58
CA CYS A 185 31.04 15.81 27.76
C CYS A 185 31.63 17.22 27.75
N GLN A 186 31.18 18.12 26.86
CA GLN A 186 31.64 19.51 26.84
C GLN A 186 31.21 20.28 28.08
N CYS A 187 29.97 20.09 28.55
CA CYS A 187 29.48 20.69 29.80
C CYS A 187 30.25 20.22 31.03
N CYS A 188 30.65 18.93 31.09
CA CYS A 188 31.43 18.38 32.18
C CYS A 188 32.91 18.78 32.13
N SER A 189 33.52 18.87 30.94
CA SER A 189 34.93 19.23 30.78
C SER A 189 35.20 20.73 30.90
N GLY A 190 34.21 21.60 30.62
CA GLY A 190 34.34 23.06 30.73
C GLY A 190 34.54 23.57 32.17
N LYS A 191 34.13 22.80 33.18
CA LYS A 191 34.30 23.18 34.60
C LYS A 191 35.72 22.96 35.15
N HIS A 192 36.58 22.22 34.46
CA HIS A 192 37.95 21.96 34.92
C HIS A 192 39.02 22.87 34.29
N ALA A 193 38.67 23.67 33.28
CA ALA A 193 39.64 24.54 32.59
C ALA A 193 39.78 25.95 33.20
N GLY A 194 38.97 26.32 34.21
CA GLY A 194 38.97 27.65 34.82
C GLY A 194 39.89 27.84 36.03
N ARG A 195 40.77 26.88 36.34
CA ARG A 195 41.56 26.91 37.58
C ARG A 195 43.03 26.54 37.39
N SER A 196 43.68 27.11 36.39
CA SER A 196 45.15 27.17 36.38
C SER A 196 45.66 28.20 35.37
N HIS A 197 45.69 29.49 35.77
CA HIS A 197 46.75 30.43 35.37
C HIS A 197 46.76 31.66 36.30
N GLN A 198 47.93 31.84 36.93
CA GLN A 198 48.48 32.87 37.85
C GLN A 198 48.41 34.33 37.32
N PRO A 199 48.67 35.42 38.11
CA PRO A 199 49.92 35.64 38.88
C PRO A 199 49.88 36.50 40.20
N PHE A 200 50.99 36.42 40.96
CA PHE A 200 51.49 37.32 42.03
C PHE A 200 51.81 38.75 41.50
N PRO A 201 52.29 39.76 42.29
CA PRO A 201 52.40 39.97 43.75
C PRO A 201 51.82 41.34 44.22
N HIS A 202 51.87 41.66 45.53
CA HIS A 202 51.69 43.04 46.03
C HIS A 202 52.84 43.43 46.99
N PRO A 203 53.33 44.69 46.99
CA PRO A 203 54.54 45.11 47.70
C PRO A 203 54.30 45.88 49.02
N THR A 204 55.30 45.78 49.93
CA THR A 204 55.75 46.77 50.98
C THR A 204 54.76 47.19 52.09
N PRO A 205 55.19 47.65 53.31
CA PRO A 205 56.36 48.51 53.57
C PRO A 205 57.17 48.27 54.87
N ASP A 206 58.37 48.87 54.85
CA ASP A 206 59.12 49.53 55.93
C ASP A 206 58.95 49.06 57.39
N ALA A 207 60.05 48.58 57.97
CA ALA A 207 60.28 48.65 59.40
C ALA A 207 61.69 49.20 59.67
N ILE A 208 61.69 50.47 60.06
CA ILE A 208 62.74 51.16 60.82
C ILE A 208 62.70 50.60 62.25
N ASN A 209 63.85 50.20 62.81
CA ASN A 209 64.26 50.52 64.18
C ASN A 209 65.64 49.93 64.49
N ASP A 210 66.52 50.83 64.95
CA ASP A 210 67.65 50.74 65.90
C ASP A 210 68.35 49.39 66.15
#